data_AF-A0A418QBN0-F1
#
_entry.id   AF-A0A418QBN0-F1
#
_cell.length_a   1.000
_cell.length_b   1.000
_cell.length_c   1.000
_cell.angle_alpha   90.00
_cell.angle_beta   90.00
_cell.angle_gamma   90.00
#
_symmetry.space_group_name_H-M   'P 1'
#
loop_
_entity.id
_entity.type
_entity.pdbx_description
1 polymer ?
#
loop_
_entity_poly.entity_id
_entity_poly.type
_entity_poly.pdbx_seq_one_letter_code
_entity_poly.pdbx_strand_id
1 'polypeptide(L)'
;MTEFLHVALSFPTAPWTALLTLIAAVALLALLGAIDGISGGGEGLLDSLLVRVGLNGVPLLPVALALTLTGWLSCYLGQLLLLPLVAPAGRGPVAVALLFGSAVLGALAARAV
;
A
#
# COMPACT_ATOMS: atom_id res chain seq x y z
N MET A 1 13.84 -18.00 -5.06
CA MET A 1 13.92 -16.67 -4.41
C MET A 1 13.99 -15.52 -5.41
N THR A 2 14.63 -15.71 -6.58
CA THR A 2 14.73 -14.70 -7.63
C THR A 2 13.39 -14.23 -8.17
N GLU A 3 12.44 -15.14 -8.42
CA GLU A 3 11.10 -14.78 -8.94
C GLU A 3 10.32 -13.85 -8.01
N PHE A 4 10.35 -14.10 -6.71
CA PHE A 4 9.69 -13.23 -5.73
C PHE A 4 10.24 -11.80 -5.80
N LEU A 5 11.57 -11.67 -5.74
CA LEU A 5 12.24 -10.38 -5.80
C LEU A 5 12.02 -9.70 -7.15
N HIS A 6 12.02 -10.47 -8.24
CA HIS A 6 11.78 -9.94 -9.57
C HIS A 6 10.39 -9.33 -9.69
N VAL A 7 9.33 -10.02 -9.23
CA VAL A 7 7.96 -9.49 -9.24
C VAL A 7 7.84 -8.29 -8.30
N ALA A 8 8.37 -8.39 -7.07
CA ALA A 8 8.28 -7.33 -6.08
C ALA A 8 8.99 -6.03 -6.51
N LEU A 9 10.10 -6.14 -7.25
CA LEU A 9 10.91 -5.00 -7.68
C LEU A 9 10.62 -4.55 -9.12
N SER A 10 9.68 -5.19 -9.82
CA SER A 10 9.28 -4.81 -11.16
C SER A 10 7.97 -4.02 -11.17
N PHE A 11 7.79 -3.18 -12.18
CA PHE A 11 6.49 -2.57 -12.44
C PHE A 11 5.43 -3.65 -12.73
N PRO A 12 4.21 -3.56 -12.17
CA PRO A 12 3.63 -2.46 -11.38
C PRO A 12 3.81 -2.53 -9.85
N THR A 13 4.47 -3.56 -9.30
CA THR A 13 4.59 -3.75 -7.84
C THR A 13 5.69 -2.88 -7.20
N ALA A 14 6.70 -2.46 -7.97
CA ALA A 14 7.84 -1.69 -7.48
C ALA A 14 7.50 -0.42 -6.66
N PRO A 15 6.54 0.45 -7.08
CA PRO A 15 6.15 1.63 -6.29
C PRO A 15 5.58 1.24 -4.92
N TRP A 16 4.79 0.17 -4.85
CA TRP A 16 4.26 -0.35 -3.60
C TRP A 16 5.37 -0.87 -2.69
N THR A 17 6.36 -1.56 -3.25
CA THR A 17 7.50 -2.08 -2.49
C THR A 17 8.30 -0.92 -1.87
N ALA A 18 8.56 0.15 -2.64
CA ALA A 18 9.23 1.34 -2.13
C ALA A 18 8.45 2.06 -1.03
N LEU A 19 7.12 2.13 -1.16
CA LEU A 19 6.26 2.74 -0.15
C LEU A 19 6.20 1.90 1.13
N LEU A 20 6.08 0.57 0.99
CA LEU A 20 6.06 -0.38 2.10
C LEU A 20 7.37 -0.34 2.89
N THR A 21 8.52 -0.27 2.21
CA THR A 21 9.83 -0.17 2.88
C THR A 21 9.97 1.13 3.66
N LEU A 22 9.49 2.26 3.11
CA LEU A 22 9.51 3.55 3.80
C LEU A 22 8.62 3.53 5.04
N ILE A 23 7.38 3.04 4.94
CA ILE A 23 6.45 2.95 6.07
C ILE A 23 6.97 1.97 7.12
N ALA A 24 7.55 0.84 6.71
CA ALA A 24 8.19 -0.10 7.63
C ALA A 24 9.37 0.52 8.38
N ALA A 25 10.21 1.32 7.70
CA ALA A 25 11.31 2.04 8.36
C ALA A 25 10.79 3.06 9.39
N VAL A 26 9.75 3.83 9.04
CA VAL A 26 9.08 4.75 9.98
C VAL A 26 8.47 3.98 11.16
N ALA A 27 7.85 2.83 10.91
CA ALA A 27 7.29 2.01 11.96
C ALA A 27 8.35 1.44 12.91
N LEU A 28 9.52 1.05 12.39
CA LEU A 28 10.65 0.63 13.22
C LEU A 28 11.17 1.79 14.07
N LEU A 29 11.33 2.98 13.49
CA LEU A 29 11.74 4.17 14.26
C LEU A 29 10.74 4.51 15.37
N ALA A 30 9.44 4.38 15.09
CA ALA A 30 8.38 4.59 16.08
C ALA A 30 8.43 3.53 17.20
N LEU A 31 8.67 2.25 16.86
CA LEU A 31 8.82 1.17 17.84
C LEU A 31 10.06 1.35 18.74
N LEU A 32 11.13 1.95 18.20
CA LEU A 32 12.32 2.30 18.97
C LEU A 32 12.11 3.54 19.87
N GLY A 33 10.96 4.22 19.77
CA GLY A 33 10.72 5.49 20.45
C GLY A 33 11.58 6.64 19.91
N ALA A 34 12.18 6.49 18.72
CA ALA A 34 12.99 7.52 18.09
C ALA A 34 12.13 8.64 17.49
N ILE A 35 10.86 8.33 17.18
CA ILE A 35 9.83 9.28 16.78
C ILE A 35 8.55 8.96 17.54
N ASP A 36 7.79 9.98 17.93
CA ASP A 36 6.40 9.78 18.32
C ASP A 36 5.65 9.30 17.09
N GLY A 37 5.30 8.01 17.06
CA GLY A 37 4.65 7.40 15.91
C GLY A 37 3.39 8.20 15.60
N ILE A 38 3.36 8.85 14.42
CA ILE A 38 2.37 9.86 13.99
C ILE A 38 1.04 9.65 14.72
N SER A 39 0.91 10.28 15.88
CA SER A 39 -0.24 10.16 16.74
C SER A 39 -1.32 10.97 16.03
N GLY A 40 -2.40 10.33 15.62
CA GLY A 40 -3.49 10.92 14.83
C GLY A 40 -4.31 11.93 15.64
N GLY A 41 -3.66 12.99 16.12
CA GLY A 41 -4.25 14.04 16.94
C GLY A 41 -3.63 15.41 16.61
N GLY A 42 -3.25 15.61 15.35
CA GLY A 42 -2.78 16.88 14.84
C GLY A 42 -3.76 17.35 13.79
N GLU A 43 -4.55 18.38 14.12
CA GLU A 43 -5.53 19.05 13.25
C GLU A 43 -4.98 19.26 11.83
N GLY A 44 -5.20 18.28 10.97
CA GLY A 44 -4.51 18.17 9.70
C GLY A 44 -5.38 17.47 8.68
N LEU A 45 -5.15 17.77 7.39
CA LEU A 45 -5.95 17.26 6.28
C LEU A 45 -6.08 15.73 6.31
N LEU A 46 -5.05 15.02 6.79
CA LEU A 46 -5.06 13.57 6.99
C LEU A 46 -6.04 13.08 8.07
N ASP A 47 -6.17 13.78 9.20
CA ASP A 47 -7.16 13.46 10.24
C ASP A 47 -8.59 13.62 9.69
N SER A 48 -8.83 14.66 8.88
CA SER A 48 -10.13 14.85 8.23
C SER A 48 -10.48 13.74 7.22
N LEU A 49 -9.45 13.14 6.60
CA LEU A 49 -9.61 12.01 5.67
C LEU A 49 -9.79 10.69 6.42
N LEU A 50 -9.07 10.46 7.53
CA LEU A 50 -9.24 9.29 8.40
C LEU A 50 -10.65 9.23 9.00
N VAL A 51 -11.16 10.38 9.47
CA VAL A 51 -12.55 10.50 9.95
C VAL A 51 -13.55 10.19 8.83
N ARG A 52 -13.33 10.68 7.60
CA ARG A 52 -14.18 10.36 6.43
C ARG A 52 -14.14 8.89 6.03
N VAL A 53 -13.02 8.21 6.27
CA VAL A 53 -12.84 6.78 5.98
C VAL A 53 -13.42 5.90 7.09
N GLY A 54 -13.80 6.46 8.24
CA GLY A 54 -14.41 5.75 9.37
C GLY A 54 -13.42 5.36 10.47
N LEU A 55 -12.15 5.71 10.30
CA LEU A 55 -11.04 5.33 11.19
C LEU A 55 -10.82 6.39 12.27
N ASN A 56 -11.87 6.68 13.06
CA ASN A 56 -11.82 7.71 14.08
C ASN A 56 -11.02 7.21 15.31
N GLY A 57 -9.89 7.85 15.62
CA GLY A 57 -9.02 7.49 16.74
C GLY A 57 -7.99 6.38 16.47
N VAL A 58 -7.89 5.88 15.24
CA VAL A 58 -6.84 4.90 14.87
C VAL A 58 -5.56 5.64 14.46
N PRO A 59 -4.38 5.29 15.01
CA PRO A 59 -3.14 5.95 14.61
C PRO A 59 -2.85 5.78 13.11
N LEU A 60 -2.37 6.85 12.47
CA LEU A 60 -2.17 6.91 11.01
C LEU A 60 -1.20 5.83 10.51
N LEU A 61 -0.17 5.55 11.30
CA LEU A 61 0.91 4.65 10.92
C LEU A 61 0.43 3.20 10.64
N PRO A 62 -0.32 2.51 11.53
CA PRO A 62 -0.88 1.20 11.22
C PRO A 62 -1.91 1.22 10.09
N VAL A 63 -2.68 2.31 9.94
CA VAL A 63 -3.60 2.47 8.80
C VAL A 63 -2.83 2.53 7.49
N ALA A 64 -1.78 3.35 7.42
CA ALA A 64 -0.91 3.46 6.26
C ALA A 64 -0.23 2.12 5.95
N LEU A 65 0.22 1.39 6.97
CA LEU A 65 0.84 0.07 6.80
C LEU A 65 -0.17 -0.96 6.28
N ALA A 66 -1.39 -1.03 6.83
CA ALA A 66 -2.44 -1.92 6.35
C ALA A 66 -2.88 -1.61 4.92
N LEU A 67 -3.05 -0.32 4.59
CA LEU A 67 -3.38 0.16 3.25
C LEU A 67 -2.32 -0.26 2.23
N THR A 68 -1.06 0.02 2.54
CA THR A 68 0.05 -0.23 1.62
C THR A 68 0.38 -1.69 1.50
N LEU A 69 0.25 -2.48 2.56
CA LEU A 69 0.39 -3.93 2.52
C LEU A 69 -0.72 -4.57 1.68
N THR A 70 -1.96 -4.10 1.82
CA THR A 70 -3.09 -4.60 1.01
C THR A 70 -2.92 -4.23 -0.46
N GLY A 71 -2.56 -2.98 -0.74
CA GLY A 71 -2.27 -2.51 -2.11
C GLY A 71 -1.10 -3.25 -2.75
N TRP A 72 -0.03 -3.48 -1.98
CA TRP A 72 1.12 -4.28 -2.40
C TRP A 72 0.72 -5.72 -2.72
N LEU A 73 0.00 -6.39 -1.82
CA LEU A 73 -0.39 -7.79 -2.00
C LEU A 73 -1.32 -7.98 -3.20
N SER A 74 -2.29 -7.06 -3.36
CA SER A 74 -3.22 -7.07 -4.50
C SER A 74 -2.47 -6.87 -5.82
N CYS A 75 -1.51 -5.94 -5.86
CA CYS A 75 -0.70 -5.67 -7.04
C CYS A 75 0.23 -6.85 -7.37
N TYR A 76 0.88 -7.42 -6.35
CA TYR A 76 1.76 -8.58 -6.47
C TYR A 76 1.00 -9.79 -7.03
N LEU A 77 -0.17 -10.11 -6.46
CA LEU A 77 -1.02 -11.20 -6.93
C LEU A 77 -1.57 -10.91 -8.33
N GLY A 78 -1.97 -9.67 -8.62
CA GLY A 78 -2.41 -9.28 -9.96
C GLY A 78 -1.29 -9.43 -11.00
N GLN A 79 -0.06 -9.08 -10.65
CA GLN A 79 1.10 -9.26 -11.53
C GLN A 79 1.44 -10.73 -11.74
N LEU A 80 1.32 -11.56 -10.70
CA LEU A 80 1.61 -12.99 -10.78
C LEU A 80 0.51 -13.76 -11.53
N LEU A 81 -0.76 -13.41 -11.30
CA LEU A 81 -1.91 -14.19 -11.72
C LEU A 81 -2.60 -13.64 -12.95
N LEU A 82 -2.67 -12.32 -13.16
CA LEU A 82 -3.47 -11.72 -14.25
C LEU A 82 -2.59 -11.32 -15.45
N LEU A 83 -1.43 -10.71 -15.20
CA LEU A 83 -0.53 -10.24 -16.24
C LEU A 83 -0.05 -11.33 -17.23
N PRO A 84 0.18 -12.60 -16.81
CA PRO A 84 0.53 -13.67 -17.74
C PRO A 84 -0.60 -14.06 -18.72
N LEU A 85 -1.88 -13.84 -18.36
CA LEU A 85 -3.02 -14.12 -19.24
C LEU A 85 -3.21 -13.05 -20.32
N VAL A 86 -2.56 -11.90 -20.18
CA VAL A 86 -2.70 -10.77 -21.09
C VAL A 86 -1.68 -10.88 -22.22
N ALA A 87 -2.16 -10.70 -23.45
CA ALA A 87 -1.31 -10.62 -24.64
C ALA A 87 -0.23 -9.53 -24.46
N PRO A 88 0.99 -9.70 -25.02
CA PRO A 88 2.12 -8.80 -24.77
C PRO A 88 1.81 -7.31 -24.99
N ALA A 89 1.02 -6.99 -26.02
CA ALA A 89 0.63 -5.61 -26.36
C ALA A 89 -0.26 -4.94 -25.28
N GLY A 90 -1.01 -5.71 -24.49
CA GLY A 90 -1.92 -5.19 -23.46
C GLY A 90 -1.32 -5.11 -22.06
N ARG A 91 -0.09 -5.61 -21.85
CA ARG A 91 0.50 -5.73 -20.51
C ARG A 91 0.75 -4.37 -19.84
N GLY A 92 1.16 -3.37 -20.61
CA GLY A 92 1.37 -2.00 -20.11
C GLY A 92 0.11 -1.40 -19.47
N PRO A 93 -1.01 -1.23 -20.20
CA PRO A 93 -2.22 -0.64 -19.64
C PRO A 93 -2.81 -1.47 -18.51
N VAL A 94 -2.76 -2.81 -18.58
CA VAL A 94 -3.22 -3.67 -17.48
C VAL A 94 -2.36 -3.49 -16.23
N ALA A 95 -1.05 -3.35 -16.37
CA ALA A 95 -0.17 -3.08 -15.23
C ALA A 95 -0.47 -1.72 -14.57
N VAL A 96 -0.78 -0.69 -15.37
CA VAL A 96 -1.24 0.61 -14.85
C VAL A 96 -2.58 0.45 -14.12
N ALA A 97 -3.54 -0.28 -14.70
CA ALA A 97 -4.82 -0.55 -14.07
C ALA A 97 -4.67 -1.33 -12.76
N LEU A 98 -3.72 -2.27 -12.68
CA LEU A 98 -3.39 -2.99 -11.45
C LEU A 98 -2.83 -2.07 -10.37
N LEU A 99 -1.92 -1.17 -10.73
CA LEU A 99 -1.33 -0.20 -9.80
C LEU A 99 -2.41 0.68 -9.14
N PHE A 100 -3.31 1.25 -9.93
CA PHE A 100 -4.38 2.12 -9.41
C PHE A 100 -5.52 1.33 -8.78
N GLY A 101 -5.88 0.18 -9.36
CA GLY A 101 -6.91 -0.70 -8.84
C GLY A 101 -6.55 -1.26 -7.47
N SER A 102 -5.27 -1.58 -7.23
CA SER A 102 -4.81 -2.03 -5.92
C SER A 102 -4.83 -0.91 -4.87
N ALA A 103 -4.65 0.35 -5.27
CA ALA A 103 -4.80 1.50 -4.37
C ALA A 103 -6.25 1.65 -3.92
N VAL A 104 -7.20 1.49 -4.84
CA VAL A 104 -8.64 1.52 -4.54
C VAL A 104 -9.02 0.35 -3.61
N LEU A 105 -8.53 -0.86 -3.89
CA LEU A 105 -8.76 -2.02 -3.04
C LEU A 105 -8.19 -1.83 -1.63
N GLY A 106 -6.99 -1.27 -1.51
CA GLY A 106 -6.42 -0.88 -0.22
C GLY A 106 -7.35 0.08 0.53
N ALA A 107 -7.75 1.17 -0.12
CA ALA A 107 -8.65 2.16 0.47
C ALA A 107 -10.01 1.56 0.92
N LEU A 108 -10.57 0.64 0.14
CA LEU A 108 -11.80 -0.07 0.51
C LEU A 108 -11.60 -1.02 1.71
N ALA A 109 -10.47 -1.74 1.76
CA ALA A 109 -10.15 -2.63 2.88
C ALA A 109 -10.01 -1.84 4.20
N ALA A 110 -9.43 -0.64 4.16
CA ALA A 110 -9.33 0.22 5.32
C ALA A 110 -10.69 0.76 5.83
N ARG A 111 -11.74 0.78 4.99
CA ARG A 111 -13.11 1.14 5.42
C ARG A 111 -13.86 0.00 6.11
N ALA A 112 -13.39 -1.23 5.97
CA ALA A 112 -14.04 -2.42 6.52
C ALA A 112 -13.58 -2.75 7.96
N VAL A 113 -12.59 -2.02 8.47
CA VAL A 113 -12.04 -2.11 9.83
C VAL A 113 -12.66 -1.01 10.68
#